data_AF-A0A1H6ZXS3-F1
#
_entry.id   AF-A0A1H6ZXS3-F1
#
_cell.length_a   1.000
_cell.length_b   1.000
_cell.length_c   1.000
_cell.angle_alpha   90.00
_cell.angle_beta   90.00
_cell.angle_gamma   90.00
#
_symmetry.space_group_name_H-M   'P 1'
#
loop_
_entity.id
_entity.type
_entity.pdbx_description
1 polymer ?
#
loop_
_entity_poly.entity_id
_entity_poly.type
_entity_poly.pdbx_seq_one_letter_code
_entity_poly.pdbx_strand_id
1 'polypeptide(L)'
;MVELIYLAPGEQVPILPGQETWIVVEASDDGRFFGTGYGRKARGEDVFYISSAESDGSLEVAIAAATMWAEQRGVPRIWVQTTPD
;
A
#
# COMPACT_ATOMS: atom_id res chain seq x y z
N MET A 1 12.12 7.07 5.79
CA MET A 1 10.89 7.89 5.71
C MET A 1 10.18 7.50 4.45
N VAL A 2 8.96 6.96 4.60
CA VAL A 2 8.12 6.51 3.49
C VAL A 2 7.26 7.69 3.04
N GLU A 3 7.18 7.94 1.74
CA GLU A 3 6.36 8.99 1.15
C GLU A 3 4.93 8.47 0.95
N LEU A 4 3.94 9.23 1.42
CA LEU A 4 2.52 8.94 1.19
C LEU A 4 2.03 9.79 0.00
N ILE A 5 1.56 9.12 -1.05
CA ILE A 5 1.05 9.76 -2.27
C ILE A 5 -0.45 9.53 -2.33
N TYR A 6 -1.25 10.57 -2.10
CA TYR A 6 -2.70 10.50 -2.20
C TYR A 6 -3.13 10.68 -3.65
N LEU A 7 -3.89 9.71 -4.15
CA LEU A 7 -4.46 9.72 -5.50
C LEU A 7 -5.78 10.48 -5.51
N ALA A 8 -6.02 11.23 -6.58
CA ALA A 8 -7.32 11.80 -6.85
C ALA A 8 -8.35 10.71 -7.21
N PRO A 9 -9.66 10.97 -7.05
CA PRO A 9 -10.69 10.01 -7.48
C PRO A 9 -10.55 9.65 -8.97
N GLY A 10 -10.48 8.35 -9.28
CA GLY A 10 -10.25 7.83 -10.63
C GLY A 10 -8.81 7.98 -11.14
N GLU A 11 -7.88 8.45 -10.32
CA GLU A 11 -6.46 8.43 -10.64
C GLU A 11 -5.89 7.05 -10.35
N GLN A 12 -5.26 6.45 -11.36
CA GLN A 12 -4.69 5.11 -11.22
C GLN A 12 -3.31 5.17 -10.58
N VAL A 13 -2.99 4.14 -9.79
CA VAL A 13 -1.61 3.89 -9.37
C VAL A 13 -0.73 3.79 -10.62
N PRO A 14 0.40 4.50 -10.69
CA PRO A 14 1.28 4.43 -11.86
C PRO A 14 1.69 2.99 -12.12
N ILE A 15 1.80 2.60 -13.39
CA ILE A 15 2.33 1.29 -13.76
C ILE A 15 3.80 1.26 -13.35
N LEU A 16 4.08 0.52 -12.27
CA LEU A 16 5.43 0.32 -11.79
C LEU A 16 6.06 -0.83 -12.59
N PRO A 17 7.29 -0.69 -13.10
CA PRO A 17 7.99 -1.79 -13.73
C PRO A 17 8.10 -2.94 -12.72
N GLY A 18 7.95 -4.18 -13.19
CA GLY A 18 7.76 -5.37 -12.33
C GLY A 18 8.92 -5.74 -11.38
N GLN A 19 9.91 -4.87 -11.20
CA GLN A 19 10.98 -5.00 -10.21
C GLN A 19 10.99 -3.87 -9.17
N GLU A 20 10.19 -2.81 -9.33
CA GLU A 20 10.07 -1.76 -8.32
C GLU A 20 9.18 -2.23 -7.17
N THR A 21 9.60 -1.95 -5.95
CA THR A 21 8.83 -2.25 -4.74
C THR A 21 7.72 -1.22 -4.57
N TRP A 22 6.54 -1.66 -4.16
CA TRP A 22 5.36 -0.81 -4.09
C TRP A 22 4.38 -1.23 -3.00
N ILE A 23 3.58 -0.28 -2.52
CA ILE A 23 2.44 -0.55 -1.65
C ILE A 23 1.31 0.40 -2.01
N VAL A 24 0.11 -0.12 -2.18
CA VAL A 24 -1.12 0.63 -2.37
C VAL A 24 -2.02 0.38 -1.15
N VAL A 25 -2.62 1.45 -0.64
CA VAL A 25 -3.71 1.41 0.33
C VAL A 25 -4.96 1.91 -0.40
N GLU A 26 -6.02 1.10 -0.40
CA GLU A 26 -7.21 1.33 -1.21
C GLU A 26 -8.46 1.32 -0.31
N ALA A 27 -9.39 2.21 -0.62
CA ALA A 27 -10.73 2.18 -0.06
C ALA A 27 -11.56 1.08 -0.73
N SER A 28 -12.31 0.35 0.08
CA SER A 28 -13.31 -0.63 -0.32
C SER A 28 -14.70 0.02 -0.40
N ASP A 29 -15.61 -0.54 -1.19
CA ASP A 29 -17.00 -0.07 -1.36
C ASP A 29 -17.78 0.07 -0.04
N ASP A 30 -17.38 -0.69 0.98
CA ASP A 30 -17.98 -0.68 2.32
C ASP A 30 -17.37 0.37 3.27
N GLY A 31 -16.53 1.28 2.75
CA GLY A 31 -15.91 2.36 3.50
C GLY A 31 -14.70 1.95 4.35
N ARG A 32 -14.23 0.70 4.20
CA ARG A 32 -13.02 0.20 4.86
C ARG A 32 -11.78 0.39 3.99
N PHE A 33 -10.60 0.16 4.55
CA PHE A 33 -9.33 0.28 3.85
C PHE A 33 -8.56 -1.02 3.90
N PHE A 34 -7.88 -1.35 2.80
CA PHE A 34 -6.99 -2.50 2.75
C PHE A 34 -5.71 -2.11 2.03
N GLY A 35 -4.65 -2.89 2.25
CA GLY A 35 -3.34 -2.62 1.69
C GLY A 35 -2.84 -3.81 0.88
N THR A 36 -2.32 -3.53 -0.30
CA THR A 36 -1.61 -4.51 -1.12
C THR A 36 -0.23 -3.99 -1.46
N GLY A 37 0.76 -4.86 -1.60
CA GLY A 37 2.10 -4.42 -1.90
C GLY A 37 3.02 -5.53 -2.35
N TYR A 38 4.13 -5.11 -2.95
CA TYR A 38 5.22 -5.95 -3.38
C TYR A 38 6.55 -5.39 -2.88
N GLY A 39 7.39 -6.27 -2.39
CA GLY A 39 8.68 -5.90 -1.84
C GLY A 39 9.67 -7.03 -2.00
N ARG A 40 10.92 -6.77 -1.63
CA ARG A 40 11.98 -7.77 -1.63
C ARG A 40 12.64 -7.84 -0.26
N LYS A 41 12.87 -9.05 0.24
CA LYS A 41 13.69 -9.26 1.44
C LYS A 41 15.17 -9.00 1.10
N ALA A 42 15.97 -8.75 2.13
CA ALA A 42 17.43 -8.60 2.01
C ALA A 42 18.14 -9.79 1.31
N ARG A 43 17.52 -10.98 1.28
CA ARG A 43 18.06 -12.18 0.61
C ARG A 43 17.61 -12.37 -0.85
N GLY A 44 16.89 -11.40 -1.42
CA GLY A 44 16.42 -11.46 -2.81
C GLY A 44 15.08 -12.16 -3.01
N GLU A 45 14.42 -12.62 -1.95
CA GLU A 45 13.07 -13.20 -2.03
C GLU A 45 12.02 -12.11 -2.23
N ASP A 46 11.12 -12.33 -3.18
CA ASP A 46 9.95 -11.50 -3.39
C ASP A 46 8.88 -11.78 -2.32
N VAL A 47 8.26 -10.72 -1.82
CA VAL A 47 7.23 -10.79 -0.77
C VAL A 47 6.06 -9.89 -1.11
N PHE A 48 4.87 -10.35 -0.79
CA PHE A 48 3.65 -9.57 -0.92
C PHE A 48 3.20 -9.05 0.44
N TYR A 49 2.75 -7.81 0.46
CA TYR A 49 1.95 -7.24 1.54
C TYR A 49 0.49 -7.43 1.17
N ILE A 50 -0.27 -8.02 2.09
CA ILE A 50 -1.72 -8.14 1.98
C ILE A 50 -2.25 -7.85 3.38
N SER A 51 -3.02 -6.77 3.50
CA SER A 51 -3.81 -6.49 4.68
C SER A 51 -5.29 -6.63 4.35
N SER A 52 -6.07 -7.14 5.29
CA SER A 52 -7.51 -7.27 5.12
C SER A 52 -8.24 -6.04 5.64
N ALA A 53 -9.30 -5.64 4.92
CA ALA A 53 -10.25 -4.61 5.36
C ALA A 53 -10.89 -4.92 6.72
N GLU A 54 -10.88 -6.18 7.15
CA GLU A 54 -11.33 -6.62 8.48
C GLU A 54 -10.35 -6.27 9.60
N SER A 55 -9.04 -6.15 9.32
CA SER A 55 -8.03 -5.68 10.28
C SER A 55 -7.86 -4.16 10.26
N ASP A 56 -7.93 -3.53 9.09
CA ASP A 56 -7.64 -2.11 8.91
C ASP A 56 -8.91 -1.29 8.63
N GLY A 57 -9.85 -1.31 9.58
CA GLY A 57 -11.17 -0.66 9.43
C GLY A 57 -11.14 0.85 9.20
N SER A 58 -9.99 1.51 9.35
CA SER A 58 -9.80 2.95 9.12
C SER A 58 -8.53 3.20 8.31
N LEU A 59 -8.54 4.27 7.49
CA LEU A 59 -7.40 4.71 6.68
C LEU A 59 -6.10 4.85 7.48
N GLU A 60 -6.17 5.41 8.68
CA GLU A 60 -5.00 5.61 9.55
C GLU A 60 -4.34 4.28 9.95
N VAL A 61 -5.15 3.23 10.19
CA VAL A 61 -4.65 1.90 10.57
C VAL A 61 -4.00 1.24 9.35
N ALA A 62 -4.64 1.31 8.18
CA ALA A 62 -4.10 0.79 6.93
C ALA A 62 -2.76 1.47 6.57
N ILE A 63 -2.68 2.80 6.68
CA ILE A 63 -1.44 3.55 6.44
C ILE A 63 -0.36 3.16 7.45
N ALA A 64 -0.69 3.02 8.74
CA ALA A 64 0.28 2.64 9.76
C ALA A 64 0.86 1.24 9.50
N ALA A 65 0.01 0.26 9.19
CA ALA A 65 0.42 -1.10 8.87
C ALA A 65 1.29 -1.14 7.59
N ALA A 66 0.87 -0.43 6.54
CA ALA A 66 1.62 -0.28 5.29
C ALA A 66 2.98 0.39 5.52
N THR A 67 3.03 1.45 6.34
CA THR A 67 4.26 2.19 6.67
C THR A 67 5.25 1.29 7.41
N MET A 68 4.79 0.57 8.44
CA MET A 68 5.64 -0.37 9.17
C MET A 68 6.22 -1.45 8.26
N TRP A 69 5.41 -1.96 7.32
CA TRP A 69 5.87 -2.98 6.38
C TRP A 69 6.85 -2.41 5.35
N ALA A 70 6.59 -1.21 4.83
CA ALA A 70 7.42 -0.46 3.90
C ALA A 70 8.81 -0.19 4.47
N GLU A 71 8.89 0.31 5.70
CA GLU A 71 10.16 0.66 6.35
C GLU A 71 11.07 -0.56 6.53
N GLN A 72 10.51 -1.71 6.90
CA GLN A 72 11.27 -2.96 7.03
C GLN A 72 11.86 -3.47 5.72
N ARG A 73 11.31 -3.03 4.58
CA ARG A 73 11.63 -3.54 3.23
C ARG A 73 12.23 -2.48 2.32
N GLY A 74 12.42 -1.27 2.82
CA GLY A 74 12.96 -0.15 2.04
C GLY A 74 12.03 0.31 0.92
N VAL A 75 10.71 0.09 1.05
CA VAL A 75 9.76 0.60 0.06
C VAL A 75 9.62 2.11 0.27
N PRO A 76 9.94 2.94 -0.73
CA PRO A 76 10.03 4.39 -0.53
C PRO A 76 8.67 5.08 -0.53
N ARG A 77 7.62 4.44 -1.08
CA ARG A 77 6.34 5.08 -1.40
C ARG A 77 5.16 4.17 -1.07
N ILE A 78 4.09 4.80 -0.59
CA ILE A 78 2.76 4.20 -0.45
C ILE A 78 1.79 5.07 -1.24
N TRP A 79 1.09 4.47 -2.20
CA TRP A 79 -0.04 5.12 -2.87
C TRP A 79 -1.30 4.92 -2.06
N VAL A 80 -2.09 5.98 -1.89
CA VAL A 80 -3.30 5.97 -1.07
C VAL A 80 -4.47 6.41 -1.93
N GLN A 81 -5.41 5.49 -2.14
CA GLN A 81 -6.68 5.74 -2.80
C GLN A 81 -7.78 5.80 -1.75
N THR A 82 -8.37 6.99 -1.55
CA THR A 82 -9.38 7.24 -0.52
C THR A 82 -10.82 7.06 -0.99
N THR A 83 -11.01 6.87 -2.29
CA THR A 83 -12.30 6.59 -2.92
C THR A 83 -12.24 5.25 -3.64
N PRO A 84 -13.22 4.35 -3.45
CA PRO A 84 -13.31 3.15 -4.28
C PRO A 84 -13.46 3.55 -5.76
N ASP A 85 -12.88 2.74 -6.66
CA ASP A 85 -12.98 2.92 -8.12
C ASP A 85 -14.37 2.52 -8.64
#